data_AF-G4YYA7-F1
#
_entry.id   AF-G4YYA7-F1
#
_cell.length_a   1.000
_cell.length_b   1.000
_cell.length_c   1.000
_cell.angle_alpha   90.00
_cell.angle_beta   90.00
_cell.angle_gamma   90.00
#
_symmetry.space_group_name_H-M   'P 1'
#
loop_
_entity.id
_entity.type
_entity.pdbx_description
1 polymer ?
#
loop_
_entity_poly.entity_id
_entity_poly.type
_entity_poly.pdbx_seq_one_letter_code
_entity_poly.pdbx_strand_id
1 'polypeptide(L)'
;MRDPRQYEERIWERCLATGEAHENVVVSIKSSMEPRLLEHLAHYEFRSTVEAVTETRLQEEIKRRAGSLMNDHVPDVAKLFDDNLKMDMKVQDIGARIAKYFMDFDRIVDVHGLGTWVGRGAVTDAAGRQRVKTRCKLLMTNLFPAVLRVDIERLVAVTHQQAKHDDVALYELIVCRAKSQQHYHSM
;
A
#
# COMPACT_ATOMS: atom_id res chain seq x y z
N MET A 1 4.83 10.08 16.03
CA MET A 1 5.76 10.23 14.88
C MET A 1 5.12 11.19 13.90
N ARG A 2 5.87 12.19 13.41
CA ARG A 2 5.38 13.19 12.45
C ARG A 2 5.28 12.49 11.08
N ASP A 3 4.19 12.68 10.34
CA ASP A 3 4.04 12.10 9.00
C ASP A 3 5.17 12.64 8.09
N PRO A 4 6.00 11.77 7.48
CA PRO A 4 7.09 12.18 6.60
C PRO A 4 6.65 13.13 5.49
N ARG A 5 5.44 12.93 4.95
CA ARG A 5 4.90 13.75 3.85
C ARG A 5 4.60 15.17 4.31
N GLN A 6 4.01 15.33 5.49
CA GLN A 6 3.70 16.65 6.06
C GLN A 6 4.97 17.42 6.46
N TYR A 7 6.05 16.73 6.81
CA TYR A 7 7.32 17.39 7.08
C TYR A 7 7.95 17.91 5.78
N GLU A 8 8.01 17.10 4.74
CA GLU A 8 8.57 17.50 3.44
C GLU A 8 7.79 18.65 2.79
N GLU A 9 6.46 18.59 2.80
CA GLU A 9 5.60 19.67 2.28
C GLU A 9 5.85 20.99 3.00
N ARG A 10 5.96 20.98 4.33
CA ARG A 10 6.22 22.21 5.11
C ARG A 10 7.61 22.79 4.89
N ILE A 11 8.61 21.94 4.68
CA ILE A 11 9.98 22.38 4.37
C ILE A 11 10.01 22.99 2.96
N TRP A 12 9.32 22.36 2.01
CA TRP A 12 9.17 22.87 0.65
C TRP A 12 8.48 24.24 0.62
N GLU A 13 7.33 24.37 1.28
CA GLU A 13 6.58 25.63 1.41
C GLU A 13 7.45 26.74 2.04
N ARG A 14 8.23 26.40 3.06
CA ARG A 14 9.14 27.35 3.71
C ARG A 14 10.25 27.81 2.78
N CYS A 15 10.93 26.90 2.08
CA CYS A 15 11.96 27.25 1.11
C CYS A 15 11.42 28.16 -0.01
N LEU A 16 10.19 27.89 -0.49
CA LEU A 16 9.52 28.76 -1.47
C LEU A 16 9.20 30.15 -0.92
N ALA A 17 8.79 30.24 0.36
CA ALA A 17 8.39 31.50 0.98
C ALA A 17 9.58 32.37 1.42
N THR A 18 10.68 31.77 1.89
CA THR A 18 11.83 32.50 2.46
C THR A 18 13.04 32.59 1.51
N GLY A 19 13.06 31.80 0.43
CA GLY A 19 14.22 31.69 -0.46
C GLY A 19 15.42 30.99 0.20
N GLU A 20 15.24 30.39 1.38
CA GLU A 20 16.28 29.63 2.08
C GLU A 20 16.62 28.35 1.30
N ALA A 21 17.92 28.07 1.14
CA ALA A 21 18.39 26.81 0.57
C ALA A 21 17.88 25.62 1.40
N HIS A 22 17.37 24.59 0.72
CA HIS A 22 16.76 23.42 1.34
C HIS A 22 17.64 22.78 2.44
N GLU A 23 18.94 22.72 2.21
CA GLU A 23 19.95 22.18 3.14
C GLU A 23 19.96 22.91 4.50
N ASN A 24 19.62 24.19 4.54
CA ASN A 24 19.59 24.99 5.77
C ASN A 24 18.29 24.82 6.57
N VAL A 25 17.24 24.30 5.93
CA VAL A 25 15.90 24.20 6.51
C VAL A 25 15.62 22.79 7.04
N VAL A 26 16.30 21.78 6.50
CA VAL A 26 16.17 20.39 6.92
C VAL A 26 16.92 20.14 8.24
N VAL A 27 16.22 19.60 9.23
CA VAL A 27 16.84 19.14 10.48
C VAL A 27 17.68 17.88 10.20
N SER A 28 18.96 17.93 10.57
CA SER A 28 19.86 16.77 10.48
C SER A 28 19.37 15.62 11.36
N ILE A 29 19.48 14.38 10.87
CA ILE A 29 19.06 13.19 11.62
C ILE A 29 19.90 13.09 12.88
N LYS A 30 21.21 13.30 12.82
CA LYS A 30 22.07 13.34 14.01
C LYS A 30 21.55 14.31 15.06
N SER A 31 21.17 15.53 14.66
CA SER A 31 20.70 16.56 15.59
C SER A 31 19.33 16.25 16.21
N SER A 32 18.53 15.41 15.55
CA SER A 32 17.20 15.00 16.01
C SER A 32 17.21 13.77 16.93
N MET A 33 18.33 13.06 17.01
CA MET A 33 18.47 11.83 17.79
C MET A 33 18.91 12.11 19.21
N GLU A 34 18.44 11.28 20.15
CA GLU A 34 18.95 11.32 21.52
C GLU A 34 20.45 11.02 21.52
N PRO A 35 21.31 11.85 22.18
CA PRO A 35 22.76 11.68 22.12
C PRO A 35 23.24 10.28 22.53
N ARG A 36 22.63 9.70 23.57
CA ARG A 36 22.95 8.34 24.04
C ARG A 36 22.62 7.26 23.01
N LEU A 37 21.52 7.43 22.27
CA LEU A 37 21.15 6.52 21.21
C LEU A 37 22.13 6.63 20.03
N LEU A 38 22.54 7.85 19.69
CA LEU A 38 23.51 8.08 18.62
C LEU A 38 24.89 7.51 18.98
N GLU A 39 25.35 7.66 20.23
CA GLU A 39 26.57 7.02 20.74
C GLU A 39 26.49 5.49 20.64
N HIS A 40 25.37 4.91 21.06
CA HIS A 40 25.15 3.47 20.99
C HIS A 40 25.21 2.96 19.53
N LEU A 41 24.50 3.63 18.61
CA LEU A 41 24.51 3.27 17.20
C LEU A 41 25.90 3.43 16.57
N ALA A 42 26.59 4.54 16.86
CA ALA A 42 27.95 4.76 16.38
C ALA A 42 28.88 3.62 16.81
N HIS A 43 28.88 3.30 18.10
CA HIS A 43 29.79 2.33 18.68
C HIS A 43 29.47 0.88 18.28
N TYR A 44 28.23 0.44 18.48
CA TYR A 44 27.88 -0.98 18.33
C TYR A 44 27.47 -1.36 16.91
N GLU A 45 26.75 -0.48 16.21
CA GLU A 45 26.15 -0.80 14.91
C GLU A 45 27.04 -0.36 13.76
N PHE A 46 27.54 0.87 13.81
CA PHE A 46 28.40 1.42 12.76
C PHE A 46 29.88 1.11 12.98
N ARG A 47 30.25 0.65 14.18
CA ARG A 47 31.64 0.39 14.60
C ARG A 47 32.55 1.58 14.29
N SER A 48 32.06 2.78 14.56
CA SER A 48 32.72 4.05 14.30
C SER A 48 32.51 5.03 15.46
N THR A 49 33.13 6.20 15.39
CA THR A 49 32.84 7.30 16.34
C THR A 49 31.63 8.10 15.87
N VAL A 50 31.05 8.91 16.77
CA VAL A 50 29.86 9.74 16.48
C VAL A 50 30.15 10.77 15.38
N GLU A 51 31.37 11.28 15.31
CA GLU A 51 31.83 12.23 14.30
C GLU A 51 31.86 11.57 12.91
N ALA A 52 32.33 10.33 12.84
CA ALA A 52 32.49 9.56 11.61
C ALA A 52 31.18 8.99 11.04
N VAL A 53 30.08 8.97 11.82
CA VAL A 53 28.75 8.59 11.30
C VAL A 53 28.32 9.63 10.26
N THR A 54 27.78 9.24 9.12
CA THR A 54 27.23 10.19 8.14
C THR A 54 25.72 10.19 8.18
N GLU A 55 25.09 11.29 7.78
CA GLU A 55 23.62 11.40 7.64
C GLU A 55 23.07 10.30 6.72
N THR A 56 23.75 10.03 5.61
CA THR A 56 23.40 8.97 4.66
C THR A 56 23.38 7.59 5.33
N ARG A 57 24.37 7.29 6.16
CA ARG A 57 24.47 5.98 6.84
C ARG A 57 23.37 5.80 7.89
N LEU A 58 22.94 6.88 8.55
CA LEU A 58 21.78 6.87 9.44
C LEU A 58 20.49 6.67 8.65
N GLN A 59 20.30 7.33 7.51
CA GLN A 59 19.14 7.12 6.64
C GLN A 59 19.03 5.68 6.16
N GLU A 60 20.15 5.10 5.70
CA GLU A 60 20.21 3.71 5.25
C GLU A 60 19.84 2.74 6.36
N GLU A 61 20.36 2.94 7.57
CA GLU A 61 20.06 2.09 8.71
C GLU A 61 18.62 2.21 9.19
N ILE A 62 18.04 3.42 9.19
CA ILE A 62 16.62 3.64 9.47
C ILE A 62 15.77 2.90 8.44
N LYS A 63 16.07 3.03 7.14
CA LYS A 63 15.38 2.32 6.06
C LYS A 63 15.53 0.80 6.20
N ARG A 64 16.73 0.31 6.55
CA ARG A 64 17.02 -1.11 6.74
C ARG A 64 16.22 -1.68 7.91
N ARG A 65 16.22 -1.01 9.08
CA ARG A 65 15.44 -1.44 10.25
C ARG A 65 13.95 -1.35 10.02
N ALA A 66 13.46 -0.28 9.41
CA ALA A 66 12.05 -0.13 9.03
C ALA A 66 11.64 -1.25 8.04
N GLY A 67 12.49 -1.56 7.06
CA GLY A 67 12.28 -2.67 6.14
C GLY A 67 12.30 -4.04 6.81
N SER A 68 13.21 -4.27 7.75
CA SER A 68 13.29 -5.52 8.52
C SER A 68 12.07 -5.73 9.41
N LEU A 69 11.63 -4.69 10.13
CA LEU A 69 10.45 -4.73 11.00
C LEU A 69 9.16 -5.02 10.21
N MET A 70 9.06 -4.54 8.97
CA MET A 70 7.94 -4.84 8.08
C MET A 70 8.04 -6.19 7.37
N ASN A 71 9.25 -6.74 7.21
CA ASN A 71 9.47 -8.04 6.57
C ASN A 71 9.31 -9.23 7.54
N ASP A 72 9.59 -9.05 8.83
CA ASP A 72 9.48 -10.12 9.84
C ASP A 72 8.07 -10.28 10.44
N HIS A 73 7.25 -9.23 10.36
CA HIS A 73 5.84 -9.32 10.73
C HIS A 73 5.02 -9.66 9.49
N VAL A 74 4.55 -10.92 9.37
CA VAL A 74 3.48 -11.26 8.42
C VAL A 74 2.22 -10.58 8.94
N PRO A 75 1.76 -9.48 8.32
CA PRO A 75 0.52 -8.84 8.75
C PRO A 75 -0.61 -9.82 8.46
N ASP A 76 -1.67 -9.83 9.27
CA ASP A 76 -2.92 -10.48 8.86
C ASP A 76 -3.55 -9.63 7.74
N VAL A 77 -3.01 -9.79 6.53
CA VAL A 77 -3.39 -9.04 5.34
C VAL A 77 -4.88 -9.23 5.08
N ALA A 78 -5.40 -10.44 5.27
CA ALA A 78 -6.82 -10.71 5.09
C ALA A 78 -7.68 -9.86 6.04
N LYS A 79 -7.38 -9.89 7.35
CA LYS A 79 -8.12 -9.10 8.33
C LYS A 79 -8.02 -7.59 8.07
N LEU A 80 -6.84 -7.10 7.67
CA LEU A 80 -6.66 -5.67 7.35
C LEU A 80 -7.59 -5.22 6.23
N PHE A 81 -7.72 -6.01 5.16
CA PHE A 81 -8.64 -5.70 4.07
C PHE A 81 -10.09 -5.89 4.49
N ASP A 82 -10.40 -6.94 5.26
CA ASP A 82 -11.75 -7.17 5.78
C ASP A 82 -12.25 -6.00 6.65
N ASP A 83 -11.37 -5.36 7.42
CA ASP A 83 -11.73 -4.23 8.26
C ASP A 83 -11.83 -2.92 7.47
N ASN A 84 -10.93 -2.69 6.49
CA ASN A 84 -10.76 -1.37 5.88
C ASN A 84 -11.29 -1.23 4.45
N LEU A 85 -11.44 -2.31 3.70
CA LEU A 85 -11.89 -2.26 2.31
C LEU A 85 -13.39 -2.47 2.22
N LYS A 86 -14.12 -1.42 1.85
CA LYS A 86 -15.59 -1.45 1.72
C LYS A 86 -16.02 -0.83 0.39
N MET A 87 -16.86 -1.53 -0.36
CA MET A 87 -17.47 -0.97 -1.55
C MET A 87 -18.58 0.03 -1.17
N ASP A 88 -18.45 1.26 -1.65
CA ASP A 88 -19.38 2.34 -1.33
C ASP A 88 -20.64 2.29 -2.21
N MET A 89 -21.72 1.76 -1.66
CA MET A 89 -23.00 1.64 -2.38
C MET A 89 -23.76 2.95 -2.55
N LYS A 90 -23.30 4.05 -1.94
CA LYS A 90 -23.88 5.38 -2.17
C LYS A 90 -23.51 5.94 -3.55
N VAL A 91 -22.44 5.44 -4.16
CA VAL A 91 -22.05 5.79 -5.52
C VAL A 91 -23.02 5.11 -6.50
N GLN A 92 -23.80 5.93 -7.21
CA GLN A 92 -24.85 5.47 -8.14
C GLN A 92 -24.28 4.85 -9.41
N ASP A 93 -23.26 5.46 -10.00
CA ASP A 93 -22.61 4.91 -11.19
C ASP A 93 -21.80 3.67 -10.83
N ILE A 94 -22.17 2.53 -11.45
CA ILE A 94 -21.56 1.23 -11.17
C ILE A 94 -20.07 1.24 -11.50
N GLY A 95 -19.69 1.86 -12.62
CA GLY A 95 -18.29 1.92 -13.06
C GLY A 95 -17.44 2.70 -12.08
N ALA A 96 -17.88 3.90 -11.69
CA ALA A 96 -17.24 4.75 -10.71
C ALA A 96 -17.15 4.08 -9.33
N ARG A 97 -18.20 3.37 -8.91
CA ARG A 97 -18.20 2.61 -7.64
C ARG A 97 -17.12 1.53 -7.62
N ILE A 98 -17.01 0.75 -8.69
CA ILE A 98 -16.01 -0.34 -8.79
C ILE A 98 -14.61 0.25 -8.95
N ALA A 99 -14.43 1.30 -9.77
CA ALA A 99 -13.16 2.00 -9.89
C ALA A 99 -12.70 2.54 -8.53
N LYS A 100 -13.59 3.19 -7.77
CA LYS A 100 -13.32 3.66 -6.41
C LYS A 100 -12.91 2.52 -5.48
N TYR A 101 -13.59 1.38 -5.53
CA TYR A 101 -13.23 0.20 -4.74
C TYR A 101 -11.80 -0.29 -5.02
N PHE A 102 -11.38 -0.34 -6.29
CA PHE A 102 -10.00 -0.70 -6.66
C PHE A 102 -8.98 0.36 -6.22
N MET A 103 -9.31 1.65 -6.35
CA MET A 103 -8.44 2.73 -5.85
C MET A 103 -8.31 2.69 -4.31
N ASP A 104 -9.40 2.41 -3.59
CA ASP A 104 -9.38 2.25 -2.14
C ASP A 104 -8.50 1.05 -1.73
N PHE A 105 -8.51 -0.05 -2.49
CA PHE A 105 -7.59 -1.17 -2.31
C PHE A 105 -6.13 -0.70 -2.43
N ASP A 106 -5.77 -0.01 -3.51
CA ASP A 106 -4.39 0.44 -3.72
C ASP A 106 -3.93 1.43 -2.65
N ARG A 107 -4.81 2.32 -2.22
CA ARG A 107 -4.51 3.23 -1.11
C ARG A 107 -4.16 2.46 0.16
N ILE A 108 -4.87 1.37 0.48
CA ILE A 108 -4.55 0.51 1.63
C ILE A 108 -3.17 -0.15 1.41
N VAL A 109 -2.89 -0.64 0.21
CA VAL A 109 -1.57 -1.21 -0.14
C VAL A 109 -0.45 -0.21 0.11
N ASP A 110 -0.62 1.03 -0.35
CA ASP A 110 0.39 2.08 -0.25
C ASP A 110 0.60 2.55 1.19
N VAL A 111 -0.49 2.76 1.95
CA VAL A 111 -0.42 3.21 3.35
C VAL A 111 0.25 2.16 4.24
N HIS A 112 0.02 0.88 3.97
CA HIS A 112 0.55 -0.22 4.79
C HIS A 112 1.80 -0.88 4.20
N GLY A 113 2.36 -0.37 3.10
CA GLY A 113 3.57 -0.92 2.49
C GLY A 113 3.43 -2.35 1.94
N LEU A 114 2.22 -2.76 1.54
CA LEU A 114 1.93 -4.14 1.14
C LEU A 114 2.22 -4.44 -0.34
N GLY A 115 2.97 -3.57 -1.01
CA GLY A 115 3.23 -3.65 -2.45
C GLY A 115 3.88 -4.97 -2.89
N THR A 116 4.76 -5.54 -2.06
CA THR A 116 5.40 -6.84 -2.32
C THR A 116 4.43 -8.02 -2.23
N TRP A 117 3.38 -7.90 -1.41
CA TRP A 117 2.42 -8.96 -1.13
C TRP A 117 1.19 -8.94 -2.04
N VAL A 118 0.71 -7.74 -2.41
CA VAL A 118 -0.56 -7.55 -3.15
C VAL A 118 -0.55 -6.39 -4.16
N GLY A 119 0.62 -5.81 -4.46
CA GLY A 119 0.74 -4.67 -5.38
C GLY A 119 0.69 -5.05 -6.87
N ARG A 120 0.52 -4.01 -7.72
CA ARG A 120 0.59 -4.07 -9.20
C ARG A 120 2.03 -4.07 -9.71
N GLY A 121 2.79 -5.11 -9.38
CA GLY A 121 4.14 -5.30 -9.92
C GLY A 121 4.15 -6.24 -11.12
N ALA A 122 5.17 -6.16 -11.97
CA ALA A 122 5.39 -7.09 -13.08
C ALA A 122 5.43 -8.56 -12.60
N VAL A 123 4.79 -9.45 -13.35
CA VAL A 123 4.71 -10.89 -13.06
C VAL A 123 5.84 -11.60 -13.81
N THR A 124 7.07 -11.49 -13.29
CA THR A 124 8.25 -12.11 -13.90
C THR A 124 8.59 -13.48 -13.29
N ASP A 125 8.14 -13.73 -12.06
CA ASP A 125 8.52 -14.90 -11.27
C ASP A 125 7.31 -15.52 -10.52
N ALA A 126 7.59 -16.60 -9.77
CA ALA A 126 6.57 -17.28 -8.97
C ALA A 126 5.99 -16.38 -7.87
N ALA A 127 6.83 -15.53 -7.27
CA ALA A 127 6.40 -14.57 -6.25
C ALA A 127 5.41 -13.55 -6.83
N GLY A 128 5.66 -13.02 -8.03
CA GLY A 128 4.75 -12.15 -8.76
C GLY A 128 3.41 -12.80 -9.07
N ARG A 129 3.41 -14.08 -9.48
CA ARG A 129 2.16 -14.83 -9.70
C ARG A 129 1.36 -14.98 -8.41
N GLN A 130 2.03 -15.29 -7.31
CA GLN A 130 1.39 -15.43 -6.01
C GLN A 130 0.87 -14.09 -5.47
N ARG A 131 1.60 -12.99 -5.72
CA ARG A 131 1.20 -11.63 -5.39
C ARG A 131 -0.12 -11.25 -6.07
N VAL A 132 -0.20 -11.39 -7.40
CA VAL A 132 -1.44 -11.08 -8.14
C VAL A 132 -2.58 -12.02 -7.74
N LYS A 133 -2.28 -13.30 -7.50
CA LYS A 133 -3.27 -14.25 -6.98
C LYS A 133 -3.87 -13.82 -5.65
N THR A 134 -3.02 -13.36 -4.74
CA THR A 134 -3.44 -12.88 -3.40
C THR A 134 -4.25 -11.59 -3.53
N ARG A 135 -3.81 -10.66 -4.40
CA ARG A 135 -4.54 -9.44 -4.74
C ARG A 135 -5.95 -9.73 -5.26
N CYS A 136 -6.09 -10.58 -6.28
CA CYS A 136 -7.39 -10.97 -6.83
C CYS A 136 -8.29 -11.63 -5.77
N LYS A 137 -7.73 -12.50 -4.91
CA LYS A 137 -8.49 -13.14 -3.83
C LYS A 137 -9.05 -12.11 -2.84
N LEU A 138 -8.24 -11.14 -2.40
CA LEU A 138 -8.67 -10.10 -1.46
C LEU A 138 -9.72 -9.18 -2.07
N LEU A 139 -9.53 -8.79 -3.34
CA LEU A 139 -10.51 -8.02 -4.10
C LEU A 139 -11.86 -8.75 -4.18
N MET A 140 -11.88 -10.06 -4.46
CA MET A 140 -13.13 -10.84 -4.52
C MET A 140 -13.80 -11.01 -3.15
N THR A 141 -13.03 -11.41 -2.13
CA THR A 141 -13.57 -11.70 -0.78
C THR A 141 -14.22 -10.49 -0.12
N ASN A 142 -13.76 -9.29 -0.45
CA ASN A 142 -14.28 -8.03 0.10
C ASN A 142 -15.35 -7.34 -0.78
N LEU A 143 -15.82 -8.01 -1.85
CA LEU A 143 -16.89 -7.48 -2.69
C LEU A 143 -18.21 -7.36 -1.92
N PHE A 144 -18.89 -6.24 -2.15
CA PHE A 144 -20.24 -5.98 -1.70
C PHE A 144 -21.09 -5.49 -2.88
N PRO A 145 -22.37 -5.87 -3.00
CA PRO A 145 -23.14 -6.73 -2.10
C PRO A 145 -22.71 -8.21 -2.17
N ALA A 146 -23.06 -8.98 -1.13
CA ALA A 146 -22.69 -10.40 -1.03
C ALA A 146 -23.17 -11.25 -2.23
N VAL A 147 -24.30 -10.87 -2.85
CA VAL A 147 -24.81 -11.52 -4.07
C VAL A 147 -23.84 -11.35 -5.23
N LEU A 148 -23.28 -10.14 -5.43
CA LEU A 148 -22.26 -9.89 -6.45
C LEU A 148 -21.00 -10.72 -6.15
N ARG A 149 -20.57 -10.75 -4.88
CA ARG A 149 -19.41 -11.54 -4.45
C ARG A 149 -19.54 -13.02 -4.79
N VAL A 150 -20.61 -13.67 -4.33
CA VAL A 150 -20.83 -15.11 -4.53
C VAL A 150 -20.88 -15.47 -6.01
N ASP A 151 -21.49 -14.61 -6.82
CA ASP A 151 -21.61 -14.81 -8.26
C ASP A 151 -20.26 -14.69 -8.98
N ILE A 152 -19.45 -13.69 -8.61
CA ILE A 152 -18.07 -13.55 -9.12
C ILE A 152 -17.20 -14.73 -8.68
N GLU A 153 -17.26 -15.13 -7.40
CA GLU A 153 -16.54 -16.30 -6.89
C GLU A 153 -16.88 -17.57 -7.69
N ARG A 154 -18.17 -17.78 -8.01
CA ARG A 154 -18.64 -18.90 -8.83
C ARG A 154 -18.13 -18.82 -10.27
N LEU A 155 -18.23 -17.65 -10.91
CA LEU A 155 -17.78 -17.44 -12.29
C LEU A 155 -16.26 -17.69 -12.41
N VAL A 156 -15.48 -17.15 -11.49
CA VAL A 156 -14.02 -17.34 -11.44
C VAL A 156 -13.63 -18.79 -11.13
N ALA A 157 -14.44 -19.52 -10.36
CA ALA A 157 -14.19 -20.93 -10.10
C ALA A 157 -14.40 -21.81 -11.35
N VAL A 158 -15.45 -21.53 -12.13
CA VAL A 158 -15.92 -22.45 -13.19
C VAL A 158 -15.50 -22.03 -14.59
N THR A 159 -15.62 -20.73 -14.94
CA THR A 159 -15.53 -20.26 -16.34
C THR A 159 -14.45 -19.21 -16.57
N HIS A 160 -14.10 -18.41 -15.56
CA HIS A 160 -13.18 -17.27 -15.68
C HIS A 160 -11.96 -17.44 -14.77
N GLN A 161 -11.30 -18.61 -14.85
CA GLN A 161 -10.17 -18.94 -13.96
C GLN A 161 -8.98 -17.99 -14.10
N GLN A 162 -8.80 -17.37 -15.26
CA GLN A 162 -7.78 -16.35 -15.52
C GLN A 162 -7.88 -15.15 -14.57
N ALA A 163 -9.09 -14.77 -14.14
CA ALA A 163 -9.30 -13.66 -13.21
C ALA A 163 -8.70 -13.94 -11.80
N LYS A 164 -8.32 -15.19 -11.50
CA LYS A 164 -7.54 -15.51 -10.29
C LYS A 164 -6.11 -14.98 -10.35
N HIS A 165 -5.60 -14.68 -11.54
CA HIS A 165 -4.20 -14.33 -11.78
C HIS A 165 -4.02 -13.03 -12.58
N ASP A 166 -5.13 -12.36 -12.86
CA ASP A 166 -5.20 -11.14 -13.66
C ASP A 166 -6.27 -10.24 -13.03
N ASP A 167 -5.80 -9.15 -12.41
CA ASP A 167 -6.68 -8.20 -11.72
C ASP A 167 -7.43 -7.29 -12.70
N VAL A 168 -6.94 -7.14 -13.94
CA VAL A 168 -7.64 -6.44 -15.02
C VAL A 168 -8.81 -7.28 -15.52
N ALA A 169 -8.58 -8.56 -15.81
CA ALA A 169 -9.66 -9.49 -16.18
C ALA A 169 -10.71 -9.62 -15.06
N LEU A 170 -10.28 -9.59 -13.80
CA LEU A 170 -11.19 -9.56 -12.65
C LEU A 170 -12.02 -8.27 -12.61
N TYR A 171 -11.39 -7.11 -12.82
CA TYR A 171 -12.07 -5.82 -12.86
C TYR A 171 -13.18 -5.80 -13.92
N GLU A 172 -12.85 -6.21 -15.15
CA GLU A 172 -13.80 -6.26 -16.26
C GLU A 172 -14.99 -7.18 -15.97
N LEU A 173 -14.71 -8.36 -15.38
CA LEU A 173 -15.75 -9.32 -14.98
C LEU A 173 -16.69 -8.72 -13.93
N ILE A 174 -16.17 -8.04 -12.90
CA ILE A 174 -16.99 -7.40 -11.85
C ILE A 174 -17.86 -6.30 -12.44
N VAL A 175 -17.32 -5.44 -13.32
CA VAL A 175 -18.08 -4.38 -13.98
C VAL A 175 -19.21 -4.96 -14.83
N CYS A 176 -18.91 -5.95 -15.66
CA CYS A 176 -19.90 -6.62 -16.52
C CYS A 176 -21.03 -7.23 -15.69
N ARG A 177 -20.67 -7.94 -14.60
CA ARG A 177 -21.66 -8.63 -13.78
C ARG A 177 -22.50 -7.69 -12.93
N ALA A 178 -21.89 -6.66 -12.35
CA ALA A 178 -22.61 -5.66 -11.56
C ALA A 178 -23.63 -4.89 -12.40
N LYS A 179 -23.27 -4.51 -13.63
CA LYS A 179 -24.21 -3.91 -14.59
C LYS A 179 -25.37 -4.84 -14.90
N SER A 180 -25.08 -6.11 -15.18
CA SER A 180 -26.11 -7.12 -15.47
C SER A 180 -27.09 -7.28 -14.31
N GLN A 181 -26.61 -7.39 -13.06
CA GLN A 181 -27.46 -7.56 -11.88
C GLN A 181 -28.40 -6.36 -11.65
N GLN A 182 -27.92 -5.12 -11.85
CA GLN A 182 -28.77 -3.94 -11.69
C GLN A 182 -29.91 -3.90 -12.72
N HIS A 183 -29.66 -4.34 -13.96
CA HIS A 183 -30.71 -4.42 -14.98
C HIS A 183 -31.85 -5.35 -14.56
N TYR A 184 -31.57 -6.51 -13.94
CA TYR A 184 -32.61 -7.42 -13.47
C TYR A 184 -33.38 -6.92 -12.23
N HIS A 185 -32.83 -5.98 -11.46
CA HIS A 185 -33.51 -5.38 -10.30
C HIS A 185 -34.24 -4.07 -10.63
N SER A 186 -34.04 -3.52 -11.83
CA SER A 186 -34.68 -2.28 -12.28
C SER A 186 -35.81 -2.51 -13.30
N MET A 187 -36.04 -3.77 -13.70
CA MET A 187 -37.21 -4.23 -14.47
C MET A 187 -38.24 -4.84 -13.52
#